data_AF-A0A7K4LX31-F1
#
_entry.id   AF-A0A7K4LX31-F1
#
_cell.length_a   1.000
_cell.length_b   1.000
_cell.length_c   1.000
_cell.angle_alpha   90.00
_cell.angle_beta   90.00
_cell.angle_gamma   90.00
#
_symmetry.space_group_name_H-M   'P 1'
#
loop_
_entity.id
_entity.type
_entity.pdbx_description
1 polymer ?
#
loop_
_entity_poly.entity_id
_entity_poly.type
_entity_poly.pdbx_seq_one_letter_code
_entity_poly.pdbx_strand_id
1 'polypeptide(L)'
;MGLRRKSRSPPVLSHEFVIQNHADAVSCLAVGLLLGLMFEVTAKYVIIFITVQYNVTYVADDQSEHVHFYDYGPKDIATIFFYMLIAIILHAVIQECVLDKINRRLHLSKTKHSKFNESGQLVLFYLLSFTWGASILTAEEFMMNPTSLWKNYPHTPMLFQVKFFYICQIAYWLHALPELYFQKIRKEDVPRQLCYTCLYIAHISGAYILNLQHLGLILMVPHYLVELIFHASRLFYFSDENKQKGFTIWALLFVMARLLTLTLSVLTFGFGLARVENPDFSIGDGNFNVLAVRISCLTAICLTQAWMMWKFVNFQLKKWREHVQNQIPKKKITNTKSKSTKREPNRG
;
A
#
# COMPACT_ATOMS: atom_id res chain seq x y z
N MET A 1 11.82 -7.43 -46.55
CA MET A 1 10.69 -7.67 -45.61
C MET A 1 11.15 -8.65 -44.54
N GLY A 2 11.42 -8.17 -43.33
CA GLY A 2 11.83 -9.04 -42.21
C GLY A 2 10.62 -9.83 -41.71
N LEU A 3 10.68 -11.16 -41.84
CA LEU A 3 9.70 -12.09 -41.27
C LEU A 3 9.58 -11.83 -39.76
N ARG A 4 8.43 -11.27 -39.36
CA ARG A 4 8.01 -11.14 -37.97
C ARG A 4 7.95 -12.54 -37.38
N ARG A 5 8.98 -12.93 -36.62
CA ARG A 5 9.05 -14.21 -35.89
C ARG A 5 7.74 -14.38 -35.10
N LYS A 6 6.92 -15.37 -35.47
CA LYS A 6 5.77 -15.84 -34.68
C LYS A 6 6.28 -16.10 -33.26
N SER A 7 5.71 -15.45 -32.24
CA SER A 7 6.07 -15.72 -30.85
C SER A 7 5.70 -17.17 -30.54
N ARG A 8 6.70 -18.06 -30.49
CA ARG A 8 6.49 -19.42 -30.00
C ARG A 8 6.08 -19.31 -28.54
N SER A 9 5.04 -20.04 -28.13
CA SER A 9 4.74 -20.22 -26.72
C SER A 9 5.99 -20.75 -26.01
N PRO A 10 6.32 -20.24 -24.82
CA PRO A 10 7.48 -20.71 -24.10
C PRO A 10 7.33 -22.21 -23.75
N PRO A 11 8.42 -22.96 -23.65
CA PRO A 11 8.35 -24.37 -23.26
C PRO A 11 7.66 -24.53 -21.91
N VAL A 12 6.85 -25.59 -21.78
CA VAL A 12 6.08 -25.89 -20.57
C VAL A 12 7.02 -25.98 -19.36
N LEU A 13 6.63 -25.34 -18.24
CA LEU A 13 7.43 -25.18 -17.01
C LEU A 13 8.73 -24.37 -17.13
N SER A 14 9.00 -23.72 -18.26
CA SER A 14 10.09 -22.75 -18.32
C SER A 14 9.81 -21.53 -17.44
N HIS A 15 10.86 -20.80 -17.06
CA HIS A 15 10.76 -19.56 -16.30
C HIS A 15 9.79 -18.56 -16.95
N GLU A 16 9.76 -18.46 -18.28
CA GLU A 16 8.84 -17.59 -19.00
C GLU A 16 7.40 -18.10 -18.99
N PHE A 17 7.19 -19.41 -19.03
CA PHE A 17 5.86 -20.02 -18.92
C PHE A 17 5.23 -19.76 -17.55
N VAL A 18 5.98 -19.93 -16.46
CA VAL A 18 5.50 -19.68 -15.09
C VAL A 18 5.10 -18.21 -14.92
N ILE A 19 5.91 -17.27 -15.41
CA ILE A 19 5.59 -15.84 -15.29
C ILE A 19 4.35 -15.48 -16.12
N GLN A 20 4.17 -16.05 -17.31
CA GLN A 20 3.01 -15.74 -18.15
C GLN A 20 1.70 -16.31 -17.59
N ASN A 21 1.74 -17.49 -16.96
CA ASN A 21 0.56 -18.20 -16.48
C ASN A 21 0.44 -18.17 -14.93
N HIS A 22 1.11 -17.24 -14.25
CA HIS A 22 1.14 -17.20 -12.78
C HIS A 22 -0.27 -17.06 -12.19
N ALA A 23 -1.12 -16.23 -12.80
CA ALA A 23 -2.51 -16.05 -12.37
C ALA A 23 -3.31 -17.34 -12.48
N ASP A 24 -3.18 -18.08 -13.58
CA ASP A 24 -3.85 -19.37 -13.80
C ASP A 24 -3.33 -20.44 -12.84
N ALA A 25 -2.01 -20.50 -12.61
CA ALA A 25 -1.41 -21.43 -11.66
C ALA A 25 -1.88 -21.16 -10.22
N VAL A 26 -1.91 -19.89 -9.80
CA VAL A 26 -2.40 -19.49 -8.48
C VAL A 26 -3.91 -19.70 -8.36
N SER A 27 -4.68 -19.46 -9.44
CA SER A 27 -6.11 -19.77 -9.50
C SER A 27 -6.37 -21.26 -9.35
N CYS A 28 -5.61 -22.12 -10.02
CA CYS A 28 -5.70 -23.57 -9.84
C CYS A 28 -5.43 -23.98 -8.39
N LEU A 29 -4.44 -23.37 -7.74
CA LEU A 29 -4.15 -23.62 -6.32
C LEU A 29 -5.31 -23.19 -5.42
N ALA A 30 -5.87 -21.99 -5.64
CA ALA A 30 -7.00 -21.48 -4.87
C ALA A 30 -8.27 -22.33 -5.06
N VAL A 31 -8.57 -22.73 -6.30
CA VAL A 31 -9.67 -23.64 -6.62
C VAL A 31 -9.44 -25.02 -6.01
N GLY A 32 -8.21 -25.54 -6.03
CA GLY A 32 -7.87 -26.79 -5.37
C GLY A 32 -8.13 -26.77 -3.86
N LEU A 33 -7.80 -25.66 -3.19
CA LEU A 33 -8.17 -25.44 -1.79
C LEU A 33 -9.70 -25.45 -1.62
N LEU A 34 -10.44 -24.70 -2.45
CA LEU A 34 -11.90 -24.65 -2.38
C LEU A 34 -12.56 -26.01 -2.63
N LEU A 35 -12.06 -26.81 -3.58
CA LEU A 35 -12.54 -28.17 -3.84
C LEU A 35 -12.30 -29.10 -2.63
N GLY A 36 -11.27 -28.83 -1.83
CA GLY A 36 -11.04 -29.54 -0.58
C GLY A 36 -12.16 -29.34 0.45
N LEU A 37 -13.04 -28.34 0.30
CA LEU A 37 -14.26 -28.21 1.11
C LEU A 37 -15.31 -29.28 0.78
N MET A 38 -15.24 -29.92 -0.40
CA MET A 38 -16.23 -30.91 -0.81
C MET A 38 -16.12 -32.24 -0.05
N PHE A 39 -15.00 -32.48 0.62
CA PHE A 39 -14.73 -33.71 1.37
C PHE A 39 -14.60 -33.42 2.85
N GLU A 40 -15.33 -34.15 3.70
CA GLU A 40 -15.41 -33.87 5.15
C GLU A 40 -14.04 -33.86 5.85
N VAL A 41 -13.16 -34.81 5.51
CA VAL A 41 -11.81 -34.90 6.10
C VAL A 41 -10.96 -33.69 5.71
N THR A 42 -10.99 -33.32 4.43
CA THR A 42 -10.19 -32.21 3.89
C THR A 42 -10.74 -30.85 4.31
N ALA A 43 -12.07 -30.72 4.43
CA ALA A 43 -12.74 -29.49 4.83
C ALA A 43 -12.28 -28.98 6.20
N LYS A 44 -12.00 -29.89 7.16
CA LYS A 44 -11.48 -29.54 8.50
C LYS A 44 -10.15 -28.77 8.45
N TYR A 45 -9.33 -29.03 7.43
CA TYR A 45 -8.04 -28.34 7.24
C TYR A 45 -8.18 -27.10 6.36
N VAL A 46 -8.98 -27.18 5.29
CA VAL A 46 -9.18 -26.09 4.34
C VAL A 46 -9.87 -24.90 4.97
N ILE A 47 -10.81 -25.12 5.90
CA ILE A 47 -11.57 -24.02 6.51
C ILE A 47 -10.67 -23.01 7.23
N ILE A 48 -9.51 -23.45 7.72
CA ILE A 48 -8.49 -22.60 8.37
C ILE A 48 -7.96 -21.51 7.41
N PHE A 49 -7.90 -21.83 6.12
CA PHE A 49 -7.44 -20.91 5.08
C PHE A 49 -8.51 -19.88 4.69
N ILE A 50 -9.80 -20.22 4.78
CA ILE A 50 -10.88 -19.42 4.18
C ILE A 50 -11.54 -18.51 5.21
N THR A 51 -11.86 -19.05 6.38
CA THR A 51 -12.63 -18.32 7.39
C THR A 51 -11.74 -17.53 8.32
N VAL A 52 -12.30 -16.48 8.93
CA VAL A 52 -11.65 -15.75 10.00
C VAL A 52 -11.59 -16.64 11.24
N GLN A 53 -10.39 -16.79 11.83
CA GLN A 53 -10.12 -17.74 12.91
C GLN A 53 -10.39 -17.15 14.30
N TYR A 54 -10.47 -18.00 15.32
CA TYR A 54 -10.60 -17.60 16.74
C TYR A 54 -11.87 -16.83 17.08
N ASN A 55 -13.04 -17.30 16.62
CA ASN A 55 -14.33 -16.75 17.03
C ASN A 55 -14.59 -17.01 18.52
N VAL A 56 -14.87 -15.93 19.26
CA VAL A 56 -15.28 -15.93 20.66
C VAL A 56 -16.68 -15.33 20.71
N THR A 57 -17.67 -16.17 21.01
CA THR A 57 -19.08 -15.74 21.13
C THR A 57 -19.36 -15.33 22.56
N TYR A 58 -19.80 -14.09 22.75
CA TYR A 58 -20.36 -13.63 24.02
C TYR A 58 -21.89 -13.69 23.94
N VAL A 59 -22.52 -14.22 24.99
CA VAL A 59 -23.98 -14.19 25.15
C VAL A 59 -24.29 -12.90 25.90
N ALA A 60 -24.93 -11.94 25.22
CA ALA A 60 -25.43 -10.74 25.88
C ALA A 60 -26.71 -11.11 26.66
N ASP A 61 -26.77 -10.71 27.94
CA ASP A 61 -27.78 -11.16 28.91
C ASP A 61 -29.16 -10.51 28.74
N ASP A 62 -29.50 -9.91 27.59
CA ASP A 62 -30.83 -9.28 27.45
C ASP A 62 -31.43 -9.15 26.04
N GLN A 63 -30.74 -9.50 24.96
CA GLN A 63 -31.36 -9.62 23.63
C GLN A 63 -30.68 -10.74 22.85
N SER A 64 -31.48 -11.51 22.11
CA SER A 64 -31.10 -12.65 21.29
C SER A 64 -30.22 -12.29 20.07
N GLU A 65 -29.16 -11.48 20.27
CA GLU A 65 -28.12 -11.19 19.29
C GLU A 65 -26.77 -11.68 19.82
N HIS A 66 -26.25 -12.73 19.20
CA HIS A 66 -24.90 -13.21 19.45
C HIS A 66 -23.89 -12.26 18.80
N VAL A 67 -23.17 -11.46 19.59
CA VAL A 67 -22.07 -10.65 19.08
C VAL A 67 -20.81 -11.53 19.01
N HIS A 68 -20.34 -11.75 17.79
CA HIS A 68 -19.14 -12.54 17.51
C HIS A 68 -17.89 -11.65 17.51
N PHE A 69 -16.99 -11.92 18.46
CA PHE A 69 -15.67 -11.31 18.51
C PHE A 69 -14.60 -12.30 18.06
N TYR A 70 -13.41 -11.80 17.76
CA TYR A 70 -12.32 -12.61 17.25
C TYR A 70 -10.98 -12.19 17.85
N ASP A 71 -10.21 -13.15 18.32
CA ASP A 71 -8.85 -12.92 18.81
C ASP A 71 -7.81 -13.13 17.70
N TYR A 72 -6.58 -12.64 17.88
CA TYR A 72 -5.49 -12.94 16.95
C TYR A 72 -4.86 -14.31 17.26
N GLY A 73 -4.25 -14.96 16.27
CA GLY A 73 -3.40 -16.12 16.55
C GLY A 73 -2.74 -16.75 15.32
N PRO A 74 -1.90 -17.79 15.51
CA PRO A 74 -1.05 -18.34 14.45
C PRO A 74 -1.81 -18.88 13.22
N LYS A 75 -3.01 -19.45 13.40
CA LYS A 75 -3.88 -19.88 12.29
C LYS A 75 -4.22 -18.77 11.30
N ASP A 76 -4.17 -17.50 11.72
CA ASP A 76 -4.38 -16.36 10.81
C ASP A 76 -3.34 -16.31 9.70
N ILE A 77 -2.14 -16.90 9.88
CA ILE A 77 -1.11 -17.00 8.83
C ILE A 77 -1.62 -17.79 7.62
N ALA A 78 -2.35 -18.89 7.86
CA ALA A 78 -2.96 -19.68 6.79
C ALA A 78 -4.05 -18.87 6.07
N THR A 79 -4.85 -18.13 6.82
CA THR A 79 -5.88 -17.23 6.27
C THR A 79 -5.25 -16.12 5.43
N ILE A 80 -4.22 -15.43 5.94
CA ILE A 80 -3.46 -14.40 5.22
C ILE A 80 -2.86 -14.97 3.93
N PHE A 81 -2.29 -16.18 3.98
CA PHE A 81 -1.75 -16.85 2.80
C PHE A 81 -2.82 -17.07 1.72
N PHE A 82 -4.01 -17.56 2.10
CA PHE A 82 -5.11 -17.75 1.16
C PHE A 82 -5.56 -16.42 0.53
N TYR A 83 -5.81 -15.38 1.33
CA TYR A 83 -6.19 -14.07 0.80
C TYR A 83 -5.07 -13.41 -0.02
N MET A 84 -3.80 -13.76 0.22
CA MET A 84 -2.69 -13.35 -0.64
C MET A 84 -2.78 -14.00 -2.02
N LEU A 85 -3.17 -15.29 -2.12
CA LEU A 85 -3.45 -15.93 -3.42
C LEU A 85 -4.60 -15.23 -4.15
N ILE A 86 -5.68 -14.91 -3.43
CA ILE A 86 -6.81 -14.16 -3.98
C ILE A 86 -6.35 -12.77 -4.46
N ALA A 87 -5.48 -12.08 -3.71
CA ALA A 87 -4.93 -10.80 -4.12
C ALA A 87 -4.09 -10.89 -5.42
N ILE A 88 -3.29 -11.96 -5.60
CA ILE A 88 -2.55 -12.20 -6.85
C ILE A 88 -3.53 -12.39 -8.03
N ILE A 89 -4.58 -13.19 -7.86
CA ILE A 89 -5.60 -13.41 -8.89
C ILE A 89 -6.30 -12.09 -9.23
N LEU A 90 -6.74 -11.34 -8.22
CA LEU A 90 -7.44 -10.07 -8.39
C LEU A 90 -6.55 -9.04 -9.10
N HIS A 91 -5.27 -8.94 -8.70
CA HIS A 91 -4.32 -8.04 -9.33
C HIS A 91 -4.13 -8.37 -10.81
N ALA A 92 -3.97 -9.65 -11.17
CA ALA A 92 -3.88 -10.09 -12.56
C ALA A 92 -5.16 -9.77 -13.36
N VAL A 93 -6.34 -10.02 -12.78
CA VAL A 93 -7.63 -9.69 -13.39
C VAL A 93 -7.76 -8.18 -13.62
N ILE A 94 -7.43 -7.35 -12.64
CA ILE A 94 -7.44 -5.88 -12.78
C ILE A 94 -6.46 -5.43 -13.87
N GLN A 95 -5.28 -6.04 -13.91
CA GLN A 95 -4.24 -5.73 -14.89
C GLN A 95 -4.75 -5.96 -16.31
N GLU A 96 -5.29 -7.14 -16.58
CA GLU A 96 -5.76 -7.54 -17.90
C GLU A 96 -7.11 -6.86 -18.28
N CYS A 97 -8.07 -6.87 -17.36
CA CYS A 97 -9.43 -6.42 -17.65
C CYS A 97 -9.59 -4.90 -17.69
N VAL A 98 -8.77 -4.16 -16.92
CA VAL A 98 -8.93 -2.71 -16.74
C VAL A 98 -7.71 -1.97 -17.27
N LEU A 99 -6.52 -2.21 -16.69
CA LEU A 99 -5.35 -1.36 -16.92
C LEU A 99 -4.80 -1.49 -18.34
N ASP A 100 -4.67 -2.72 -18.84
CA ASP A 100 -4.18 -2.97 -20.19
C ASP A 100 -5.15 -2.41 -21.26
N LYS A 101 -6.46 -2.44 -21.02
CA LYS A 101 -7.44 -1.82 -21.91
C LYS A 101 -7.31 -0.30 -21.95
N ILE A 102 -7.08 0.34 -20.81
CA ILE A 102 -6.88 1.79 -20.73
C ILE A 102 -5.55 2.19 -21.38
N ASN A 103 -4.48 1.43 -21.14
CA ASN A 103 -3.17 1.69 -21.73
C ASN A 103 -3.17 1.61 -23.26
N ARG A 104 -3.90 0.64 -23.82
CA ARG A 104 -4.06 0.51 -25.29
C ARG A 104 -4.72 1.75 -25.91
N ARG A 105 -5.58 2.46 -25.17
CA ARG A 105 -6.21 3.70 -25.61
C ARG A 105 -5.31 4.93 -25.46
N LEU A 106 -4.46 4.96 -24.43
CA LEU A 106 -3.61 6.12 -24.11
C LEU A 106 -2.25 6.14 -24.82
N HIS A 107 -1.87 5.07 -25.54
CA HIS A 107 -0.62 4.97 -26.31
C HIS A 107 0.64 5.45 -25.55
N LEU A 108 0.75 5.08 -24.27
CA LEU A 108 1.83 5.53 -23.39
C LEU A 108 3.19 4.91 -23.77
N SER A 109 4.28 5.63 -23.51
CA SER A 109 5.64 5.08 -23.64
C SER A 109 5.86 3.92 -22.66
N LYS A 110 6.82 3.03 -22.94
CA LYS A 110 7.12 1.85 -22.10
C LYS A 110 7.38 2.20 -20.63
N THR A 111 8.05 3.32 -20.36
CA THR A 111 8.34 3.78 -18.99
C THR A 111 7.12 4.40 -18.31
N LYS A 112 6.31 5.18 -19.04
CA LYS A 112 5.03 5.71 -18.53
C LYS A 112 4.04 4.57 -18.25
N HIS A 113 3.99 3.56 -19.12
CA HIS A 113 3.13 2.39 -18.99
C HIS A 113 3.36 1.60 -17.70
N SER A 114 4.62 1.28 -17.37
CA SER A 114 4.93 0.55 -16.12
C SER A 114 4.51 1.34 -14.88
N LYS A 115 4.74 2.66 -14.85
CA LYS A 115 4.30 3.53 -13.75
C LYS A 115 2.79 3.72 -13.71
N PHE A 116 2.13 3.74 -14.86
CA PHE A 116 0.68 3.79 -14.97
C PHE A 116 0.05 2.54 -14.35
N ASN A 117 0.57 1.35 -14.68
CA ASN A 117 0.11 0.08 -14.12
C ASN A 117 0.26 0.03 -12.60
N GLU A 118 1.45 0.36 -12.09
CA GLU A 118 1.72 0.44 -10.65
C GLU A 118 0.71 1.39 -9.96
N SER A 119 0.47 2.56 -10.56
CA SER A 119 -0.51 3.52 -10.03
C SER A 119 -1.94 3.01 -10.10
N GLY A 120 -2.31 2.34 -11.20
CA GLY A 120 -3.66 1.87 -11.45
C GLY A 120 -4.10 0.83 -10.42
N GLN A 121 -3.23 -0.14 -10.14
CA GLN A 121 -3.45 -1.13 -9.09
C GLN A 121 -3.61 -0.46 -7.72
N LEU A 122 -2.68 0.44 -7.39
CA LEU A 122 -2.69 1.15 -6.11
C LEU A 122 -3.91 2.06 -5.92
N VAL A 123 -4.41 2.72 -6.97
CA VAL A 123 -5.65 3.52 -6.87
C VAL A 123 -6.84 2.64 -6.48
N LEU A 124 -7.01 1.49 -7.14
CA LEU A 124 -8.12 0.59 -6.84
C LEU A 124 -8.02 0.04 -5.42
N PHE A 125 -6.83 -0.40 -5.01
CA PHE A 125 -6.58 -0.86 -3.66
C PHE A 125 -6.85 0.23 -2.61
N TYR A 126 -6.23 1.41 -2.74
CA TYR A 126 -6.40 2.47 -1.76
C TYR A 126 -7.82 3.00 -1.71
N LEU A 127 -8.55 3.01 -2.82
CA LEU A 127 -9.97 3.40 -2.82
C LEU A 127 -10.79 2.43 -1.98
N LEU A 128 -10.69 1.13 -2.26
CA LEU A 128 -11.43 0.10 -1.53
C LEU A 128 -11.03 0.07 -0.04
N SER A 129 -9.72 0.09 0.26
CA SER A 129 -9.24 0.05 1.64
C SER A 129 -9.55 1.34 2.42
N PHE A 130 -9.50 2.51 1.79
CA PHE A 130 -9.91 3.76 2.42
C PHE A 130 -11.41 3.73 2.74
N THR A 131 -12.27 3.36 1.78
CA THR A 131 -13.72 3.33 2.00
C THR A 131 -14.10 2.32 3.08
N TRP A 132 -13.52 1.12 3.07
CA TRP A 132 -13.77 0.11 4.09
C TRP A 132 -13.20 0.50 5.46
N GLY A 133 -11.97 1.02 5.52
CA GLY A 133 -11.40 1.49 6.78
C GLY A 133 -12.19 2.67 7.37
N ALA A 134 -12.66 3.59 6.52
CA ALA A 134 -13.50 4.70 6.94
C ALA A 134 -14.86 4.22 7.46
N SER A 135 -15.47 3.21 6.83
CA SER A 135 -16.75 2.66 7.30
C SER A 135 -16.62 2.02 8.70
N ILE A 136 -15.50 1.33 8.97
CA ILE A 136 -15.20 0.80 10.30
C ILE A 136 -15.02 1.95 11.31
N LEU A 137 -14.25 2.98 10.95
CA LEU A 137 -14.02 4.14 11.84
C LEU A 137 -15.29 4.90 12.19
N THR A 138 -16.26 4.96 11.26
CA THR A 138 -17.58 5.56 11.53
C THR A 138 -18.48 4.68 12.37
N ALA A 139 -18.39 3.35 12.22
CA ALA A 139 -19.22 2.41 12.96
C ALA A 139 -18.84 2.33 14.44
N GLU A 140 -17.55 2.48 14.77
CA GLU A 140 -17.04 2.39 16.13
C GLU A 140 -16.88 3.76 16.84
N GLU A 141 -17.40 4.84 16.24
CA GLU A 141 -17.35 6.22 16.77
C GLU A 141 -15.94 6.74 17.15
N PHE A 142 -14.87 6.12 16.64
CA PHE A 142 -13.47 6.42 17.00
C PHE A 142 -13.07 7.89 16.81
N MET A 143 -13.62 8.53 15.78
CA MET A 143 -13.29 9.92 15.44
C MET A 143 -13.70 10.92 16.52
N MET A 144 -14.67 10.56 17.39
CA MET A 144 -15.24 11.48 18.37
C MET A 144 -14.54 11.41 19.73
N ASN A 145 -13.78 10.36 20.01
CA ASN A 145 -13.12 10.20 21.30
C ASN A 145 -11.67 9.71 21.16
N PRO A 146 -10.66 10.61 21.19
CA PRO A 146 -9.26 10.22 21.04
C PRO A 146 -8.76 9.32 22.18
N THR A 147 -9.43 9.29 23.34
CA THR A 147 -9.05 8.40 24.44
C THR A 147 -9.31 6.92 24.14
N SER A 148 -10.21 6.62 23.19
CA SER A 148 -10.50 5.25 22.73
C SER A 148 -9.28 4.52 22.15
N LEU A 149 -8.24 5.26 21.74
CA LEU A 149 -7.01 4.71 21.17
C LEU A 149 -6.19 3.89 22.18
N TRP A 150 -6.30 4.19 23.47
CA TRP A 150 -5.57 3.49 24.54
C TRP A 150 -6.46 3.07 25.71
N LYS A 151 -7.69 3.60 25.81
CA LYS A 151 -8.65 3.16 26.83
C LYS A 151 -9.00 1.69 26.59
N ASN A 152 -8.99 0.91 27.68
CA ASN A 152 -9.23 -0.54 27.66
C ASN A 152 -8.23 -1.35 26.82
N TYR A 153 -7.03 -0.83 26.56
CA TYR A 153 -5.95 -1.64 26.00
C TYR A 153 -5.57 -2.75 27.00
N PRO A 154 -5.37 -4.01 26.56
CA PRO A 154 -5.34 -4.48 25.17
C PRO A 154 -6.73 -4.69 24.54
N HIS A 155 -6.86 -4.27 23.27
CA HIS A 155 -8.07 -4.47 22.46
C HIS A 155 -8.11 -5.88 21.86
N THR A 156 -8.05 -6.89 22.73
CA THR A 156 -7.94 -8.31 22.34
C THR A 156 -9.12 -8.80 21.49
N PRO A 157 -10.41 -8.60 21.90
CA PRO A 157 -11.54 -9.02 21.08
C PRO A 157 -11.79 -8.03 19.93
N MET A 158 -11.65 -8.50 18.69
CA MET A 158 -11.91 -7.71 17.48
C MET A 158 -13.27 -8.07 16.86
N LEU A 159 -13.97 -7.08 16.32
CA LEU A 159 -15.10 -7.36 15.42
C LEU A 159 -14.61 -8.05 14.15
N PHE A 160 -15.47 -8.90 13.57
CA PHE A 160 -15.19 -9.59 12.30
C PHE A 160 -14.65 -8.63 11.23
N GLN A 161 -15.29 -7.46 11.06
CA GLN A 161 -14.91 -6.49 10.04
C GLN A 161 -13.49 -5.93 10.25
N VAL A 162 -13.11 -5.65 11.50
CA VAL A 162 -11.77 -5.16 11.85
C VAL A 162 -10.73 -6.23 11.56
N LYS A 163 -10.93 -7.44 12.10
CA LYS A 163 -9.99 -8.54 11.91
C LYS A 163 -9.82 -8.88 10.44
N PHE A 164 -10.93 -9.01 9.71
CA PHE A 164 -10.92 -9.34 8.30
C PHE A 164 -10.26 -8.24 7.45
N PHE A 165 -10.49 -6.97 7.79
CA PHE A 165 -9.80 -5.84 7.18
C PHE A 165 -8.28 -5.98 7.32
N TYR A 166 -7.76 -6.20 8.53
CA TYR A 166 -6.32 -6.38 8.77
C TYR A 166 -5.73 -7.57 8.00
N ILE A 167 -6.41 -8.73 8.01
CA ILE A 167 -5.99 -9.91 7.24
C ILE A 167 -5.86 -9.56 5.75
N CYS A 168 -6.85 -8.87 5.18
CA CYS A 168 -6.83 -8.45 3.77
C CYS A 168 -5.72 -7.44 3.47
N GLN A 169 -5.48 -6.47 4.36
CA GLN A 169 -4.40 -5.50 4.18
C GLN A 169 -3.02 -6.18 4.20
N ILE A 170 -2.76 -7.08 5.15
CA ILE A 170 -1.50 -7.83 5.23
C ILE A 170 -1.34 -8.72 4.00
N ALA A 171 -2.39 -9.46 3.63
CA ALA A 171 -2.41 -10.31 2.45
C ALA A 171 -2.08 -9.53 1.16
N TYR A 172 -2.68 -8.35 0.97
CA TYR A 172 -2.41 -7.51 -0.18
C TYR A 172 -0.94 -7.06 -0.22
N TRP A 173 -0.38 -6.58 0.89
CA TRP A 173 1.02 -6.15 0.88
C TRP A 173 2.01 -7.31 0.73
N LEU A 174 1.67 -8.50 1.22
CA LEU A 174 2.43 -9.72 0.94
C LEU A 174 2.36 -10.13 -0.53
N HIS A 175 1.20 -9.98 -1.18
CA HIS A 175 1.03 -10.27 -2.61
C HIS A 175 1.99 -9.44 -3.48
N ALA A 176 2.31 -8.21 -3.04
CA ALA A 176 3.19 -7.34 -3.80
C ALA A 176 4.61 -7.91 -3.94
N LEU A 177 5.07 -8.77 -3.02
CA LEU A 177 6.40 -9.38 -3.05
C LEU A 177 6.63 -10.33 -4.25
N PRO A 178 5.83 -11.40 -4.45
CA PRO A 178 5.94 -12.22 -5.65
C PRO A 178 5.60 -11.44 -6.92
N GLU A 179 4.74 -10.42 -6.84
CA GLU A 179 4.39 -9.58 -7.98
C GLU A 179 5.58 -8.76 -8.50
N LEU A 180 6.54 -8.38 -7.64
CA LEU A 180 7.81 -7.76 -8.09
C LEU A 180 8.54 -8.64 -9.12
N TYR A 181 8.45 -9.96 -8.93
CA TYR A 181 9.05 -10.95 -9.82
C TYR A 181 8.17 -11.21 -11.06
N PHE A 182 6.86 -11.41 -10.88
CA PHE A 182 5.94 -11.68 -12.00
C PHE A 182 5.86 -10.51 -13.00
N GLN A 183 5.90 -9.27 -12.54
CA GLN A 183 5.87 -8.08 -13.42
C GLN A 183 7.21 -7.75 -14.09
N LYS A 184 8.28 -8.52 -13.80
CA LYS A 184 9.64 -8.25 -14.30
C LYS A 184 10.07 -6.79 -14.07
N ILE A 185 9.87 -6.31 -12.84
CA ILE A 185 10.17 -4.94 -12.47
C ILE A 185 11.66 -4.66 -12.70
N ARG A 186 11.97 -3.44 -13.14
CA ARG A 186 13.35 -3.03 -13.42
C ARG A 186 14.16 -3.15 -12.14
N LYS A 187 15.36 -3.74 -12.23
CA LYS A 187 16.23 -4.01 -11.06
C LYS A 187 16.50 -2.77 -10.20
N GLU A 188 16.54 -1.58 -10.82
CA GLU A 188 16.72 -0.30 -10.12
C GLU A 188 15.49 0.16 -9.31
N ASP A 189 14.29 -0.28 -9.68
CA ASP A 189 13.04 0.05 -9.00
C ASP A 189 12.70 -0.92 -7.86
N VAL A 190 13.25 -2.15 -7.90
CA VAL A 190 13.00 -3.21 -6.91
C VAL A 190 13.33 -2.78 -5.46
N PRO A 191 14.50 -2.20 -5.14
CA PRO A 191 14.81 -1.84 -3.75
C PRO A 191 13.85 -0.78 -3.19
N ARG A 192 13.44 0.17 -4.03
CA ARG A 192 12.45 1.20 -3.67
C ARG A 192 11.11 0.56 -3.34
N GLN A 193 10.67 -0.38 -4.16
CA GLN A 193 9.37 -1.02 -3.98
C GLN A 193 9.35 -1.98 -2.79
N LEU A 194 10.38 -2.81 -2.67
CA LEU A 194 10.55 -3.72 -1.54
C LEU A 194 10.57 -2.96 -0.21
N CYS A 195 11.31 -1.85 -0.13
CA CYS A 195 11.39 -1.05 1.08
C CYS A 195 10.02 -0.54 1.54
N TYR A 196 9.20 0.05 0.66
CA TYR A 196 7.87 0.49 1.09
C TYR A 196 6.95 -0.70 1.42
N THR A 197 7.04 -1.82 0.68
CA THR A 197 6.21 -3.00 0.94
C THR A 197 6.51 -3.57 2.32
N CYS A 198 7.79 -3.67 2.68
CA CYS A 198 8.21 -4.07 4.02
C CYS A 198 7.70 -3.11 5.10
N LEU A 199 7.72 -1.79 4.85
CA LEU A 199 7.18 -0.81 5.79
C LEU A 199 5.68 -1.01 6.04
N TYR A 200 4.89 -1.26 5.00
CA TYR A 200 3.45 -1.56 5.16
C TYR A 200 3.23 -2.85 5.93
N ILE A 201 3.90 -3.94 5.55
CA ILE A 201 3.79 -5.23 6.25
C ILE A 201 4.15 -5.05 7.74
N ALA A 202 5.25 -4.36 8.04
CA ALA A 202 5.71 -4.16 9.40
C ALA A 202 4.73 -3.34 10.24
N HIS A 203 4.22 -2.21 9.74
CA HIS A 203 3.30 -1.36 10.51
C HIS A 203 1.92 -2.00 10.69
N ILE A 204 1.37 -2.64 9.64
CA ILE A 204 0.04 -3.25 9.69
C ILE A 204 0.09 -4.52 10.56
N SER A 205 1.10 -5.37 10.39
CA SER A 205 1.27 -6.57 11.21
C SER A 205 1.61 -6.21 12.65
N GLY A 206 2.42 -5.17 12.87
CA GLY A 206 2.75 -4.67 14.21
C GLY A 206 1.50 -4.18 14.95
N ALA A 207 0.64 -3.41 14.28
CA ALA A 207 -0.63 -2.98 14.87
C ALA A 207 -1.57 -4.16 15.18
N TYR A 208 -1.58 -5.18 14.31
CA TYR A 208 -2.40 -6.38 14.49
C TYR A 208 -1.92 -7.26 15.65
N ILE A 209 -0.61 -7.58 15.71
CA ILE A 209 -0.04 -8.51 16.70
C ILE A 209 0.02 -7.87 18.09
N LEU A 210 0.26 -6.56 18.18
CA LEU A 210 0.38 -5.85 19.46
C LEU A 210 -0.97 -5.38 20.03
N ASN A 211 -2.10 -5.82 19.46
CA ASN A 211 -3.45 -5.38 19.83
C ASN A 211 -3.62 -3.85 19.81
N LEU A 212 -2.99 -3.19 18.84
CA LEU A 212 -3.07 -1.74 18.60
C LEU A 212 -3.98 -1.45 17.40
N GLN A 213 -5.04 -2.23 17.20
CA GLN A 213 -5.84 -2.20 15.98
C GLN A 213 -6.54 -0.85 15.78
N HIS A 214 -7.01 -0.22 16.86
CA HIS A 214 -7.64 1.10 16.82
C HIS A 214 -6.65 2.18 16.35
N LEU A 215 -5.45 2.19 16.95
CA LEU A 215 -4.37 3.10 16.54
C LEU A 215 -3.95 2.83 15.09
N GLY A 216 -3.74 1.57 14.72
CA GLY A 216 -3.37 1.22 13.35
C GLY A 216 -4.40 1.68 12.34
N LEU A 217 -5.70 1.50 12.63
CA LEU A 217 -6.80 1.86 11.74
C LEU A 217 -6.91 3.38 11.55
N ILE A 218 -6.89 4.15 12.64
CA ILE A 218 -6.99 5.62 12.58
C ILE A 218 -5.79 6.26 11.88
N LEU A 219 -4.61 5.61 11.92
CA LEU A 219 -3.42 6.07 11.21
C LEU A 219 -3.43 5.66 9.72
N MET A 220 -3.95 4.46 9.43
CA MET A 220 -3.93 3.88 8.08
C MET A 220 -4.92 4.56 7.13
N VAL A 221 -6.14 4.87 7.58
CA VAL A 221 -7.17 5.50 6.75
C VAL A 221 -6.74 6.86 6.15
N PRO A 222 -6.29 7.86 6.93
CA PRO A 222 -5.83 9.12 6.37
C PRO A 222 -4.57 8.95 5.51
N HIS A 223 -3.71 7.98 5.83
CA HIS A 223 -2.56 7.67 5.00
C HIS A 223 -2.97 7.13 3.62
N TYR A 224 -3.91 6.18 3.57
CA TYR A 224 -4.42 5.60 2.32
C TYR A 224 -5.18 6.63 1.48
N LEU A 225 -5.90 7.57 2.11
CA LEU A 225 -6.51 8.68 1.39
C LEU A 225 -5.48 9.55 0.67
N VAL A 226 -4.38 9.89 1.35
CA VAL A 226 -3.29 10.67 0.75
C VAL A 226 -2.65 9.93 -0.42
N GLU A 227 -2.34 8.64 -0.25
CA GLU A 227 -1.75 7.83 -1.33
C GLU A 227 -2.73 7.63 -2.50
N LEU A 228 -4.03 7.47 -2.23
CA LEU A 228 -5.07 7.44 -3.26
C LEU A 228 -5.03 8.71 -4.12
N ILE A 229 -5.02 9.88 -3.48
CA ILE A 229 -4.99 11.17 -4.19
C ILE A 229 -3.69 11.32 -4.99
N PHE A 230 -2.54 10.86 -4.45
CA PHE A 230 -1.28 10.84 -5.18
C PHE A 230 -1.36 10.01 -6.45
N HIS A 231 -1.76 8.74 -6.32
CA HIS A 231 -1.79 7.82 -7.45
C HIS A 231 -2.87 8.17 -8.46
N ALA A 232 -4.03 8.67 -8.02
CA ALA A 232 -5.06 9.20 -8.92
C ALA A 232 -4.56 10.42 -9.68
N SER A 233 -3.90 11.37 -9.01
CA SER A 233 -3.28 12.52 -9.66
C SER A 233 -2.23 12.10 -10.68
N ARG A 234 -1.45 11.06 -10.38
CA ARG A 234 -0.45 10.49 -11.29
C ARG A 234 -1.09 9.87 -12.54
N LEU A 235 -2.21 9.16 -12.40
CA LEU A 235 -2.97 8.62 -13.54
C LEU A 235 -3.54 9.74 -14.43
N PHE A 236 -4.15 10.77 -13.83
CA PHE A 236 -4.67 11.91 -14.59
C PHE A 236 -3.57 12.68 -15.32
N TYR A 237 -2.41 12.86 -14.68
CA TYR A 237 -1.25 13.50 -15.29
C TYR A 237 -0.70 12.70 -16.48
N PHE A 238 -0.71 11.36 -16.43
CA PHE A 238 -0.31 10.54 -17.57
C PHE A 238 -1.30 10.62 -18.74
N SER A 239 -2.58 10.90 -18.48
CA SER A 239 -3.56 11.14 -19.53
C SER A 239 -3.48 12.55 -20.11
N ASP A 240 -3.24 13.56 -19.27
CA ASP A 240 -3.13 14.96 -19.68
C ASP A 240 -2.18 15.72 -18.72
N GLU A 241 -1.05 16.15 -19.26
CA GLU A 241 0.02 16.79 -18.48
C GLU A 241 -0.39 18.16 -17.89
N ASN A 242 -1.50 18.74 -18.35
CA ASN A 242 -2.07 19.96 -17.78
C ASN A 242 -2.79 19.74 -16.43
N LYS A 243 -3.14 18.48 -16.09
CA LYS A 243 -3.88 18.14 -14.87
C LYS A 243 -2.97 18.03 -13.64
N GLN A 244 -2.27 19.10 -13.30
CA GLN A 244 -1.32 19.10 -12.17
C GLN A 244 -1.94 19.49 -10.81
N LYS A 245 -3.15 20.05 -10.80
CA LYS A 245 -3.80 20.57 -9.58
C LYS A 245 -3.94 19.51 -8.47
N GLY A 246 -4.13 18.24 -8.85
CA GLY A 246 -4.22 17.12 -7.90
C GLY A 246 -2.96 16.96 -7.04
N PHE A 247 -1.77 17.23 -7.59
CA PHE A 247 -0.52 17.17 -6.82
C PHE A 247 -0.42 18.25 -5.75
N THR A 248 -1.05 19.41 -5.94
CA THR A 248 -1.09 20.47 -4.92
C THR A 248 -1.98 20.05 -3.75
N ILE A 249 -3.17 19.49 -4.04
CA ILE A 249 -4.09 18.95 -3.03
C ILE A 249 -3.41 17.81 -2.26
N TRP A 250 -2.77 16.89 -2.98
CA TRP A 250 -1.98 15.82 -2.37
C TRP A 250 -0.90 16.36 -1.44
N ALA A 251 -0.11 17.36 -1.87
CA ALA A 251 0.99 17.89 -1.08
C ALA A 251 0.51 18.48 0.26
N LEU A 252 -0.62 19.21 0.24
CA LEU A 252 -1.23 19.75 1.45
C LEU A 252 -1.70 18.62 2.38
N LEU A 253 -2.49 17.67 1.86
CA LEU A 253 -3.03 16.57 2.65
C LEU A 253 -1.94 15.64 3.17
N PHE A 254 -0.85 15.46 2.41
CA PHE A 254 0.31 14.71 2.83
C PHE A 254 0.89 15.28 4.13
N VAL A 255 1.19 16.57 4.17
CA VAL A 255 1.72 17.22 5.38
C VAL A 255 0.76 17.08 6.56
N MET A 256 -0.54 17.32 6.34
CA MET A 256 -1.57 17.17 7.37
C MET A 256 -1.63 15.74 7.92
N ALA A 257 -1.59 14.73 7.07
CA ALA A 257 -1.62 13.33 7.49
C ALA A 257 -0.37 12.93 8.29
N ARG A 258 0.82 13.46 7.98
CA ARG A 258 2.05 13.19 8.76
C ARG A 258 1.97 13.86 10.14
N LEU A 259 1.51 15.11 10.22
CA LEU A 259 1.28 15.78 11.50
C LEU A 259 0.27 15.02 12.35
N LEU A 260 -0.86 14.63 11.77
CA LEU A 260 -1.86 13.80 12.45
C LEU A 260 -1.26 12.49 12.97
N THR A 261 -0.46 11.80 12.14
CA THR A 261 0.19 10.53 12.51
C THR A 261 1.11 10.70 13.71
N LEU A 262 1.96 11.73 13.69
CA LEU A 262 2.89 12.02 14.78
C LEU A 262 2.14 12.39 16.07
N THR A 263 1.16 13.29 15.97
CA THR A 263 0.38 13.72 17.14
C THR A 263 -0.35 12.55 17.79
N LEU A 264 -1.08 11.73 17.03
CA LEU A 264 -1.80 10.58 17.58
C LEU A 264 -0.86 9.52 18.16
N SER A 265 0.30 9.30 17.53
CA SER A 265 1.29 8.33 18.03
C SER A 265 1.93 8.78 19.34
N VAL A 266 2.32 10.06 19.44
CA VAL A 266 2.86 10.64 20.68
C VAL A 266 1.81 10.65 21.78
N LEU A 267 0.56 11.02 21.45
CA LEU A 267 -0.55 11.00 22.39
C LEU A 267 -0.79 9.58 22.94
N THR A 268 -0.81 8.58 22.06
CA THR A 268 -1.09 7.19 22.44
C THR A 268 0.05 6.56 23.24
N PHE A 269 1.29 6.60 22.73
CA PHE A 269 2.42 5.93 23.39
C PHE A 269 3.04 6.76 24.52
N GLY A 270 3.09 8.09 24.37
CA GLY A 270 3.75 8.98 25.32
C GLY A 270 2.87 9.41 26.50
N PHE A 271 1.56 9.53 26.29
CA PHE A 271 0.64 10.01 27.33
C PHE A 271 -0.43 8.98 27.70
N GLY A 272 -1.05 8.31 26.74
CA GLY A 272 -2.13 7.36 26.95
C GLY A 272 -1.66 6.09 27.65
N LEU A 273 -1.00 5.21 26.89
CA LEU A 273 -0.48 3.93 27.37
C LEU A 273 0.55 4.08 28.50
N ALA A 274 1.28 5.20 28.54
CA ALA A 274 2.24 5.53 29.59
C ALA A 274 1.61 5.71 30.98
N ARG A 275 0.35 6.12 31.05
CA ARG A 275 -0.37 6.40 32.30
C ARG A 275 -1.27 5.25 32.77
N VAL A 276 -1.39 4.17 32.00
CA VAL A 276 -2.19 2.99 32.39
C VAL A 276 -1.43 2.22 33.47
N GLU A 277 -2.12 1.92 34.58
CA GLU A 277 -1.53 1.44 35.85
C GLU A 277 -0.91 0.03 35.81
N ASN A 278 -1.04 -0.72 34.72
CA ASN A 278 -0.46 -2.07 34.57
C ASN A 278 0.55 -2.13 33.40
N PRO A 279 1.82 -1.77 33.61
CA PRO A 279 2.89 -1.96 32.63
C PRO A 279 3.34 -3.44 32.58
N ASP A 280 2.40 -4.35 32.43
CA ASP A 280 2.66 -5.78 32.38
C ASP A 280 2.90 -6.26 30.95
N PHE A 281 3.79 -7.24 30.82
CA PHE A 281 3.98 -8.01 29.58
C PHE A 281 3.35 -9.38 29.76
N SER A 282 2.27 -9.64 29.04
CA SER A 282 1.60 -10.95 29.06
C SER A 282 1.15 -11.30 27.66
N ILE A 283 1.76 -12.35 27.09
CA ILE A 283 1.34 -12.91 25.80
C ILE A 283 -0.07 -13.51 25.90
N GLY A 284 -0.39 -14.13 27.05
CA GLY A 284 -1.69 -14.75 27.29
C GLY A 284 -2.83 -13.73 27.33
N ASP A 285 -2.61 -12.57 27.96
CA ASP A 285 -3.62 -11.50 28.04
C ASP A 285 -3.58 -10.57 26.81
N GLY A 286 -2.60 -10.76 25.91
CA GLY A 286 -2.37 -9.88 24.76
C GLY A 286 -1.89 -8.47 25.15
N ASN A 287 -1.38 -8.28 26.37
CA ASN A 287 -0.88 -7.01 26.86
C ASN A 287 0.62 -6.86 26.57
N PHE A 288 0.96 -5.90 25.71
CA PHE A 288 2.32 -5.56 25.34
C PHE A 288 2.74 -4.16 25.82
N ASN A 289 2.07 -3.59 26.82
CA ASN A 289 2.27 -2.21 27.30
C ASN A 289 3.53 -2.03 28.17
N VAL A 290 4.69 -2.49 27.68
CA VAL A 290 5.99 -2.24 28.31
C VAL A 290 6.71 -1.08 27.63
N LEU A 291 7.55 -0.38 28.40
CA LEU A 291 8.31 0.77 27.91
C LEU A 291 9.08 0.46 26.63
N ALA A 292 9.71 -0.72 26.55
CA ALA A 292 10.48 -1.13 25.38
C ALA A 292 9.62 -1.20 24.09
N VAL A 293 8.41 -1.77 24.17
CA VAL A 293 7.48 -1.86 23.03
C VAL A 293 6.99 -0.47 22.65
N ARG A 294 6.59 0.35 23.62
CA ARG A 294 6.12 1.73 23.35
C ARG A 294 7.18 2.58 22.65
N ILE A 295 8.41 2.57 23.15
CA ILE A 295 9.51 3.32 22.55
C ILE A 295 9.85 2.75 21.17
N SER A 296 9.88 1.43 21.01
CA SER A 296 10.14 0.81 19.70
C SER A 296 9.10 1.19 18.65
N CYS A 297 7.81 1.12 19.00
CA CYS A 297 6.72 1.53 18.12
C CYS A 297 6.79 3.02 17.78
N LEU A 298 6.99 3.89 18.77
CA LEU A 298 7.08 5.33 18.56
C LEU A 298 8.30 5.68 17.69
N THR A 299 9.45 5.06 17.94
CA THR A 299 10.67 5.24 17.13
C THR A 299 10.45 4.76 15.70
N ALA A 300 9.85 3.58 15.50
CA ALA A 300 9.56 3.06 14.16
C ALA A 300 8.65 4.01 13.35
N ILE A 301 7.60 4.52 13.99
CA ILE A 301 6.70 5.51 13.38
C ILE A 301 7.48 6.79 13.06
N CYS A 302 8.17 7.38 14.03
CA CYS A 302 8.92 8.63 13.85
C CYS A 302 9.98 8.53 12.75
N LEU A 303 10.76 7.43 12.71
CA LEU A 303 11.75 7.19 11.66
C LEU A 303 11.09 7.08 10.29
N THR A 304 9.97 6.36 10.20
CA THR A 304 9.22 6.21 8.95
C THR A 304 8.65 7.55 8.48
N GLN A 305 8.06 8.34 9.38
CA GLN A 305 7.57 9.70 9.10
C GLN A 305 8.69 10.63 8.64
N ALA A 306 9.83 10.63 9.34
CA ALA A 306 11.00 11.43 8.99
C ALA A 306 11.54 11.05 7.61
N TRP A 307 11.66 9.75 7.31
CA TRP A 307 12.09 9.26 6.00
C TRP A 307 11.14 9.67 4.87
N MET A 308 9.83 9.56 5.07
CA MET A 308 8.82 10.00 4.10
C MET A 308 8.87 11.51 3.89
N MET A 309 9.00 12.29 4.97
CA MET A 309 9.08 13.75 4.89
C MET A 309 10.36 14.20 4.18
N TRP A 310 11.50 13.55 4.47
CA TRP A 310 12.75 13.81 3.77
C TRP A 310 12.63 13.55 2.26
N LYS A 311 11.99 12.44 1.86
CA LYS A 311 11.69 12.18 0.44
C LYS A 311 10.78 13.23 -0.18
N PHE A 312 9.73 13.63 0.54
CA PHE A 312 8.81 14.67 0.09
C PHE A 312 9.50 16.01 -0.10
N VAL A 313 10.31 16.45 0.87
CA VAL A 313 11.07 17.72 0.79
C VAL A 313 12.04 17.67 -0.38
N ASN A 314 12.79 16.60 -0.55
CA ASN A 314 13.70 16.44 -1.70
C ASN A 314 12.96 16.50 -3.04
N PHE A 315 11.77 15.91 -3.12
CA PHE A 315 10.92 15.98 -4.30
C PHE A 315 10.43 17.40 -4.58
N GLN A 316 9.94 18.13 -3.56
CA GLN A 316 9.51 19.53 -3.71
C GLN A 316 10.67 20.46 -4.07
N LEU A 317 11.84 20.28 -3.44
CA LEU A 317 13.05 21.04 -3.76
C LEU A 317 13.53 20.78 -5.18
N LYS A 318 13.42 19.55 -5.67
CA LYS A 318 13.73 19.23 -7.07
C LYS A 318 12.77 19.95 -8.02
N LYS A 319 11.46 19.86 -7.77
CA LYS A 319 10.42 20.53 -8.58
C LYS A 319 10.60 22.05 -8.59
N TRP A 320 10.90 22.63 -7.43
CA TRP A 320 11.17 24.06 -7.30
C TRP A 320 12.41 24.49 -8.11
N ARG A 321 13.52 23.74 -8.03
CA ARG A 321 14.73 24.00 -8.84
C ARG A 321 14.44 23.95 -10.34
N GLU A 322 13.66 22.97 -10.79
CA GLU A 322 13.25 22.84 -12.20
C GLU A 322 12.37 24.02 -12.64
N HIS A 323 11.43 24.48 -11.81
CA HIS A 323 10.62 25.67 -12.10
C HIS A 323 11.46 26.94 -12.19
N VAL A 324 12.38 27.16 -11.25
CA VAL A 324 13.29 28.32 -11.28
C VAL A 324 14.14 28.29 -12.55
N GLN A 325 14.71 27.13 -12.89
CA GLN A 325 15.54 26.98 -14.09
C GLN A 325 14.76 27.23 -15.40
N ASN A 326 13.49 26.83 -15.45
CA ASN A 326 12.61 27.09 -16.60
C ASN A 326 12.17 28.56 -16.71
N GLN A 327 12.19 29.31 -15.62
CA GLN A 327 11.87 30.75 -15.60
C GLN A 327 13.08 31.64 -15.95
N ILE A 328 14.32 31.13 -15.85
CA ILE A 328 15.50 31.88 -16.30
C ILE A 328 15.51 31.89 -17.84
N PRO A 329 15.40 33.05 -18.51
CA PRO A 329 15.44 33.11 -19.96
C PRO A 329 16.79 32.60 -20.46
N LYS A 330 16.77 31.56 -21.30
CA LYS A 330 17.99 31.12 -22.01
C LYS A 330 18.51 32.30 -22.84
N LYS A 331 19.62 32.90 -22.46
CA LYS A 331 20.33 33.89 -23.30
C LYS A 331 20.56 33.24 -24.67
N LYS A 332 19.89 33.75 -25.71
CA LYS A 332 20.26 33.45 -27.10
C LYS A 332 21.71 33.88 -27.27
N ILE A 333 22.62 32.93 -27.40
CA ILE A 333 23.97 33.21 -27.90
C ILE A 333 23.77 33.51 -29.39
N THR A 334 23.57 34.78 -29.72
CA THR A 334 23.64 35.27 -31.10
C THR A 334 25.11 35.17 -31.51
N ASN A 335 25.46 34.14 -32.27
CA ASN A 335 26.75 34.07 -32.95
C ASN A 335 26.80 35.18 -34.01
N THR A 336 27.22 36.39 -33.61
CA THR A 336 27.59 37.45 -34.54
C THR A 336 28.91 37.03 -35.21
N LYS A 337 28.81 36.30 -36.32
CA LYS A 337 29.95 36.16 -37.25
C LYS A 337 30.26 37.54 -37.80
N SER A 338 31.36 38.14 -37.33
CA SER A 338 31.93 39.34 -37.94
C SER A 338 32.31 39.01 -39.38
N LYS A 339 31.65 39.67 -40.33
CA LYS A 339 32.02 39.64 -41.74
C LYS A 339 33.22 40.58 -41.88
N SER A 340 34.43 40.03 -41.89
CA SER A 340 35.65 40.76 -42.23
C SER A 340 35.59 41.17 -43.70
N THR A 341 35.53 42.47 -43.94
CA THR A 341 35.61 43.12 -45.25
C THR A 341 37.02 42.93 -45.81
N LYS A 342 37.19 42.07 -46.81
CA LYS A 342 38.45 41.95 -47.57
C LYS A 342 38.47 43.07 -48.62
N ARG A 343 39.26 44.12 -48.36
CA ARG A 343 39.64 45.13 -49.36
C ARG A 343 40.55 44.46 -50.41
N GLU A 344 40.19 44.56 -51.68
CA GLU A 344 41.13 44.36 -52.80
C GLU A 344 42.10 45.54 -52.87
N PRO A 345 43.40 45.31 -53.10
CA PRO A 345 44.31 46.35 -53.54
C PRO A 345 44.36 46.39 -55.08
N ASN A 346 44.00 47.55 -55.62
CA ASN A 346 44.38 47.99 -56.96
C ASN A 346 45.91 47.90 -57.13
N ARG A 347 46.38 47.28 -58.21
CA ARG A 347 47.68 47.59 -58.83
C ARG A 347 47.45 47.68 -60.34
N GLY A 348 47.84 48.83 -60.88
CA GLY A 348 48.11 49.01 -62.30
C GLY A 348 49.48 48.52 -62.69
#